data_AF-A0A7S0AED2-F1
#
_entry.id   AF-A0A7S0AED2-F1
#
_cell.length_a   1.000
_cell.length_b   1.000
_cell.length_c   1.000
_cell.angle_alpha   90.00
_cell.angle_beta   90.00
_cell.angle_gamma   90.00
#
_symmetry.space_group_name_H-M   'P 1'
#
loop_
_entity.id
_entity.type
_entity.pdbx_description
1 polymer ?
#
loop_
_entity_poly.entity_id
_entity_poly.type
_entity_poly.pdbx_seq_one_letter_code
_entity_poly.pdbx_strand_id
1 'polypeptide(L)'
;RGNTHFRNKEWVKAIEEYEEAVKRAPNNAPIRNNLAAALCKIMDFNGAKTQIEKALELDPKYVKAWVRKGDLEVMVKEQHKALDSYKKGLELDPDNAACKEGLKKATYQINMANANLTEDEKKARAERAMSDPQIQAILNDPVINQVLKDFAENPNAAQQAMGDPFVRAKIEKLVAAGVLQTG
;
A
#
# COMPACT_ATOMS: atom_id res chain seq x y z
N ARG A 1 -27.40 10.68 -6.11
CA ARG A 1 -28.17 9.43 -5.90
C ARG A 1 -27.26 8.28 -5.46
N GLY A 2 -26.14 8.03 -6.15
CA GLY A 2 -25.13 7.03 -5.73
C GLY A 2 -24.72 7.10 -4.24
N ASN A 3 -24.37 8.30 -3.72
CA ASN A 3 -24.03 8.46 -2.30
C ASN A 3 -25.17 8.05 -1.35
N THR A 4 -26.43 8.26 -1.73
CA THR A 4 -27.60 7.88 -0.93
C THR A 4 -27.74 6.37 -0.86
N HIS A 5 -27.70 5.69 -2.01
CA HIS A 5 -27.71 4.22 -2.06
C HIS A 5 -26.53 3.62 -1.30
N PHE A 6 -25.35 4.21 -1.42
CA PHE A 6 -24.17 3.78 -0.67
C PHE A 6 -24.38 3.88 0.85
N ARG A 7 -24.94 4.98 1.35
CA ARG A 7 -25.26 5.13 2.78
C ARG A 7 -26.31 4.12 3.26
N ASN A 8 -27.26 3.78 2.40
CA ASN A 8 -28.29 2.78 2.66
C ASN A 8 -27.82 1.32 2.48
N LYS A 9 -26.53 1.10 2.16
CA LYS A 9 -25.95 -0.22 1.87
C LYS A 9 -26.54 -0.92 0.64
N GLU A 10 -27.18 -0.15 -0.25
CA GLU A 10 -27.70 -0.64 -1.53
C GLU A 10 -26.57 -0.61 -2.58
N TRP A 11 -25.58 -1.49 -2.42
CA TRP A 11 -24.31 -1.40 -3.16
C TRP A 11 -24.46 -1.47 -4.68
N VAL A 12 -25.30 -2.38 -5.19
CA VAL A 12 -25.53 -2.54 -6.63
C VAL A 12 -26.14 -1.28 -7.23
N LYS A 13 -27.19 -0.71 -6.61
CA LYS A 13 -27.78 0.56 -7.04
C LYS A 13 -26.80 1.73 -6.95
N ALA A 14 -25.93 1.73 -5.92
CA ALA A 14 -24.90 2.74 -5.81
C ALA A 14 -23.89 2.66 -6.96
N ILE A 15 -23.49 1.44 -7.34
CA ILE A 15 -22.61 1.19 -8.50
C ILE A 15 -23.26 1.71 -9.78
N GLU A 16 -24.50 1.32 -10.08
CA GLU A 16 -25.22 1.76 -11.29
C GLU A 16 -25.24 3.30 -11.40
N GLU A 17 -25.57 3.98 -10.30
CA GLU A 17 -25.61 5.45 -10.25
C GLU A 17 -24.22 6.09 -10.38
N TYR A 18 -23.18 5.47 -9.80
CA TYR A 18 -21.82 5.99 -9.96
C TYR A 18 -21.27 5.72 -11.36
N GLU A 19 -21.55 4.58 -11.98
CA GLU A 19 -21.15 4.27 -13.36
C GLU A 19 -21.77 5.25 -14.35
N GLU A 20 -23.06 5.56 -14.18
CA GLU A 20 -23.74 6.58 -14.97
C GLU A 20 -23.12 7.97 -14.74
N ALA A 21 -22.76 8.30 -13.49
CA ALA A 21 -22.06 9.55 -13.19
C ALA A 21 -20.66 9.60 -13.82
N VAL A 22 -19.93 8.48 -13.88
CA VAL A 22 -18.63 8.38 -14.57
C VAL A 22 -18.81 8.60 -16.08
N LYS A 23 -19.85 8.04 -16.70
CA LYS A 23 -20.12 8.26 -18.14
C LYS A 23 -20.36 9.75 -18.45
N ARG A 24 -21.07 10.46 -17.58
CA ARG A 24 -21.37 11.89 -17.73
C ARG A 24 -20.18 12.79 -17.40
N ALA A 25 -19.33 12.39 -16.47
CA ALA A 25 -18.16 13.15 -16.01
C ALA A 25 -16.91 12.27 -15.93
N PRO A 26 -16.34 11.85 -17.08
CA PRO A 26 -15.25 10.86 -17.12
C PRO A 26 -13.96 11.34 -16.45
N ASN A 27 -13.76 12.65 -16.32
CA ASN A 27 -12.55 13.24 -15.75
C ASN A 27 -12.71 13.64 -14.27
N ASN A 28 -13.73 13.10 -13.57
CA ASN A 28 -13.99 13.40 -12.17
C ASN A 28 -13.42 12.30 -11.25
N ALA A 29 -12.25 12.55 -10.67
CA ALA A 29 -11.58 11.62 -9.74
C ALA A 29 -12.45 11.26 -8.50
N PRO A 30 -13.15 12.20 -7.84
CA PRO A 30 -14.07 11.86 -6.74
C PRO A 30 -15.14 10.82 -7.08
N ILE A 31 -15.78 10.91 -8.26
CA ILE A 31 -16.81 9.94 -8.68
C ILE A 31 -16.19 8.56 -8.87
N ARG A 32 -15.03 8.47 -9.53
CA ARG A 32 -14.31 7.19 -9.70
C ARG A 32 -13.92 6.56 -8.38
N ASN A 33 -13.45 7.35 -7.41
CA ASN A 33 -13.15 6.86 -6.07
C ASN A 33 -14.41 6.35 -5.32
N ASN A 34 -15.56 7.00 -5.52
CA ASN A 34 -16.83 6.55 -4.92
C ASN A 34 -17.33 5.26 -5.57
N LEU A 35 -17.19 5.13 -6.90
CA LEU A 35 -17.45 3.88 -7.61
C LEU A 35 -16.55 2.75 -7.08
N ALA A 36 -15.25 2.99 -6.95
CA ALA A 36 -14.32 2.03 -6.36
C ALA A 36 -14.75 1.60 -4.94
N ALA A 37 -15.19 2.54 -4.12
CA ALA A 37 -15.67 2.24 -2.78
C ALA A 37 -16.88 1.28 -2.80
N ALA A 38 -17.80 1.46 -3.75
CA ALA A 38 -18.97 0.60 -3.91
C ALA A 38 -18.60 -0.78 -4.45
N LEU A 39 -17.68 -0.85 -5.42
CA LEU A 39 -17.15 -2.12 -5.96
C LEU A 39 -16.44 -2.95 -4.87
N CYS A 40 -15.67 -2.30 -3.99
CA CYS A 40 -15.08 -2.99 -2.82
C CYS A 40 -16.14 -3.64 -1.92
N LYS A 41 -17.35 -3.07 -1.80
CA LYS A 41 -18.42 -3.62 -0.93
C LYS A 41 -19.04 -4.90 -1.50
N ILE A 42 -18.92 -5.13 -2.80
CA ILE A 42 -19.34 -6.37 -3.45
C ILE A 42 -18.16 -7.28 -3.79
N MET A 43 -16.97 -6.99 -3.26
CA MET A 43 -15.73 -7.74 -3.49
C MET A 43 -15.25 -7.78 -4.94
N ASP A 44 -15.71 -6.86 -5.80
CA ASP A 44 -15.10 -6.65 -7.10
C ASP A 44 -13.81 -5.81 -6.96
N PHE A 45 -12.75 -6.49 -6.50
CA PHE A 45 -11.46 -5.86 -6.24
C PHE A 45 -10.75 -5.41 -7.52
N ASN A 46 -10.95 -6.11 -8.64
CA ASN A 46 -10.34 -5.75 -9.93
C ASN A 46 -11.00 -4.49 -10.51
N GLY A 47 -12.34 -4.42 -10.47
CA GLY A 47 -13.07 -3.22 -10.82
C GLY A 47 -12.69 -2.04 -9.93
N ALA A 48 -12.64 -2.26 -8.60
CA ALA A 48 -12.24 -1.23 -7.66
C ALA A 48 -10.82 -0.70 -7.95
N LYS A 49 -9.84 -1.59 -8.15
CA LYS A 49 -8.46 -1.22 -8.49
C LYS A 49 -8.41 -0.32 -9.72
N THR A 50 -9.09 -0.72 -10.79
CA THR A 50 -9.15 0.03 -12.05
C THR A 50 -9.68 1.46 -11.84
N GLN A 51 -10.73 1.62 -11.03
CA GLN A 51 -11.30 2.95 -10.78
C GLN A 51 -10.44 3.81 -9.85
N ILE A 52 -9.74 3.20 -8.89
CA ILE A 52 -8.75 3.90 -8.04
C ILE A 52 -7.59 4.41 -8.88
N GLU A 53 -7.02 3.56 -9.74
CA GLU A 53 -5.91 3.94 -10.61
C GLU A 53 -6.30 5.10 -11.52
N LYS A 54 -7.47 5.02 -12.18
CA LYS A 54 -8.00 6.15 -12.97
C LYS A 54 -8.26 7.40 -12.14
N ALA A 55 -8.69 7.28 -10.89
CA ALA A 55 -8.87 8.45 -10.02
C ALA A 55 -7.53 9.13 -9.71
N LEU A 56 -6.47 8.34 -9.49
CA LEU A 56 -5.12 8.84 -9.22
C LEU A 56 -4.40 9.34 -10.48
N GLU A 57 -4.71 8.80 -11.66
CA GLU A 57 -4.25 9.35 -12.94
C GLU A 57 -4.85 10.75 -13.18
N LEU A 58 -6.13 10.93 -12.87
CA LEU A 58 -6.83 12.21 -13.02
C LEU A 58 -6.42 13.24 -11.97
N ASP A 59 -6.23 12.81 -10.73
CA ASP A 59 -5.76 13.67 -9.65
C ASP A 59 -4.79 12.91 -8.72
N PRO A 60 -3.47 13.00 -9.00
CA PRO A 60 -2.45 12.37 -8.17
C PRO A 60 -2.40 12.90 -6.73
N LYS A 61 -2.99 14.07 -6.46
CA LYS A 61 -3.02 14.69 -5.13
C LYS A 61 -4.28 14.33 -4.34
N TYR A 62 -5.17 13.50 -4.90
CA TYR A 62 -6.41 13.15 -4.24
C TYR A 62 -6.21 12.14 -3.11
N VAL A 63 -5.97 12.65 -1.90
CA VAL A 63 -5.66 11.85 -0.69
C VAL A 63 -6.67 10.74 -0.43
N LYS A 64 -7.97 10.96 -0.66
CA LYS A 64 -9.00 9.91 -0.46
C LYS A 64 -8.83 8.71 -1.40
N ALA A 65 -8.29 8.92 -2.61
CA ALA A 65 -7.99 7.81 -3.52
C ALA A 65 -6.76 7.02 -3.06
N TRP A 66 -5.75 7.69 -2.47
CA TRP A 66 -4.61 7.01 -1.83
C TRP A 66 -5.03 6.18 -0.62
N VAL A 67 -5.90 6.72 0.24
CA VAL A 67 -6.54 5.95 1.34
C VAL A 67 -7.26 4.74 0.78
N ARG A 68 -8.10 4.93 -0.26
CA ARG A 68 -8.87 3.84 -0.87
C ARG A 68 -7.97 2.76 -1.48
N LYS A 69 -6.84 3.15 -2.08
CA LYS A 69 -5.84 2.22 -2.61
C LYS A 69 -5.25 1.38 -1.49
N GLY A 70 -4.81 2.02 -0.40
CA GLY A 70 -4.30 1.31 0.78
C GLY A 70 -5.33 0.38 1.41
N ASP A 71 -6.60 0.79 1.52
CA ASP A 71 -7.70 -0.05 2.01
C ASP A 71 -7.87 -1.30 1.15
N LEU A 72 -7.87 -1.13 -0.18
CA LEU A 72 -7.99 -2.21 -1.14
C LEU A 72 -6.83 -3.19 -1.02
N GLU A 73 -5.60 -2.68 -0.97
CA GLU A 73 -4.39 -3.47 -0.82
C GLU A 73 -4.40 -4.28 0.49
N VAL A 74 -4.92 -3.72 1.60
CA VAL A 74 -5.17 -4.49 2.83
C VAL A 74 -6.20 -5.59 2.62
N MET A 75 -7.32 -5.32 1.93
CA MET A 75 -8.37 -6.32 1.67
C MET A 75 -7.86 -7.50 0.84
N VAL A 76 -6.96 -7.25 -0.11
CA VAL A 76 -6.34 -8.29 -0.95
C VAL A 76 -5.05 -8.88 -0.37
N LYS A 77 -4.75 -8.61 0.91
CA LYS A 77 -3.57 -9.12 1.63
C LYS A 77 -2.22 -8.69 1.03
N GLU A 78 -2.18 -7.51 0.43
CA GLU A 78 -0.99 -6.84 -0.10
C GLU A 78 -0.54 -5.74 0.87
N GLN A 79 -0.39 -6.05 2.17
CA GLN A 79 -0.19 -5.04 3.22
C GLN A 79 1.07 -4.18 3.00
N HIS A 80 2.12 -4.73 2.38
CA HIS A 80 3.34 -4.01 2.06
C HIS A 80 3.09 -2.87 1.06
N LYS A 81 2.24 -3.09 0.04
CA LYS A 81 1.81 -2.04 -0.90
C LYS A 81 0.91 -1.02 -0.22
N ALA A 82 0.05 -1.48 0.69
CA ALA A 82 -0.79 -0.58 1.47
C ALA A 82 0.02 0.44 2.28
N LEU A 83 1.16 0.04 2.86
CA LEU A 83 2.07 0.97 3.54
C LEU A 83 2.52 2.10 2.61
N ASP A 84 2.93 1.78 1.38
CA ASP A 84 3.35 2.78 0.40
C ASP A 84 2.20 3.72 0.02
N SER A 85 1.00 3.17 -0.23
CA SER A 85 -0.19 3.96 -0.55
C SER A 85 -0.59 4.93 0.57
N TYR A 86 -0.59 4.48 1.83
CA TYR A 86 -0.87 5.37 2.96
C TYR A 86 0.23 6.41 3.17
N LYS A 87 1.52 6.02 3.03
CA LYS A 87 2.65 6.96 3.08
C LYS A 87 2.51 8.04 2.01
N LYS A 88 2.12 7.68 0.77
CA LYS A 88 1.83 8.67 -0.29
C LYS A 88 0.68 9.60 0.06
N GLY A 89 -0.38 9.09 0.69
CA GLY A 89 -1.44 9.94 1.22
C GLY A 89 -0.93 10.92 2.29
N LEU A 90 -0.03 10.49 3.19
CA LEU A 90 0.56 11.33 4.24
C LEU A 90 1.59 12.33 3.72
N GLU A 91 2.29 12.04 2.63
CA GLU A 91 3.14 13.02 1.95
C GLU A 91 2.32 14.22 1.44
N LEU A 92 1.06 13.99 1.05
CA LEU A 92 0.14 15.01 0.55
C LEU A 92 -0.65 15.72 1.66
N ASP A 93 -1.05 14.98 2.68
CA ASP A 93 -1.77 15.46 3.87
C ASP A 93 -1.21 14.76 5.12
N PRO A 94 -0.20 15.36 5.77
CA PRO A 94 0.45 14.77 6.94
C PRO A 94 -0.47 14.51 8.13
N ASP A 95 -1.63 15.18 8.18
CA ASP A 95 -2.61 15.05 9.26
C ASP A 95 -3.80 14.17 8.93
N ASN A 96 -3.77 13.49 7.78
CA ASN A 96 -4.84 12.60 7.37
C ASN A 96 -5.02 11.42 8.34
N ALA A 97 -6.08 11.47 9.14
CA ALA A 97 -6.38 10.44 10.15
C ALA A 97 -6.55 9.04 9.53
N ALA A 98 -7.19 8.94 8.37
CA ALA A 98 -7.43 7.66 7.70
C ALA A 98 -6.12 7.02 7.21
N CYS A 99 -5.19 7.81 6.66
CA CYS A 99 -3.86 7.30 6.33
C CYS A 99 -3.08 6.85 7.57
N LYS A 100 -3.10 7.65 8.66
CA LYS A 100 -2.42 7.28 9.92
C LYS A 100 -2.97 5.98 10.50
N GLU A 101 -4.29 5.82 10.51
CA GLU A 101 -4.97 4.61 10.99
C GLU A 101 -4.67 3.41 10.08
N GLY A 102 -4.81 3.59 8.77
CA GLY A 102 -4.51 2.56 7.77
C GLY A 102 -3.08 2.06 7.85
N LEU A 103 -2.11 2.97 8.00
CA LEU A 103 -0.70 2.64 8.18
C LEU A 103 -0.48 1.81 9.46
N LYS A 104 -1.01 2.26 10.60
CA LYS A 104 -0.92 1.52 11.88
C LYS A 104 -1.51 0.12 11.77
N LYS A 105 -2.69 0.00 11.15
CA LYS A 105 -3.36 -1.29 10.95
C LYS A 105 -2.56 -2.21 10.04
N ALA A 106 -2.07 -1.71 8.91
CA ALA A 106 -1.26 -2.49 7.99
C ALA A 106 0.06 -2.96 8.63
N THR A 107 0.74 -2.08 9.37
CA THR A 107 1.95 -2.43 10.14
C THR A 107 1.65 -3.51 11.19
N TYR A 108 0.57 -3.36 11.95
CA TYR A 108 0.16 -4.36 12.95
C TYR A 108 -0.11 -5.72 12.30
N GLN A 109 -0.81 -5.75 11.16
CA GLN A 109 -1.06 -6.99 10.44
C GLN A 109 0.21 -7.64 9.92
N ILE A 110 1.17 -6.86 9.41
CA ILE A 110 2.48 -7.36 8.97
C ILE A 110 3.23 -7.98 10.16
N ASN A 111 3.26 -7.28 11.30
CA ASN A 111 3.97 -7.75 12.49
C ASN A 111 3.31 -9.00 13.08
N MET A 112 1.99 -9.04 13.18
CA MET A 112 1.25 -10.23 13.63
C MET A 112 1.43 -11.41 12.68
N ALA A 113 1.40 -11.16 11.37
CA ALA A 113 1.69 -12.20 10.40
C ALA A 113 3.10 -12.73 10.64
N ASN A 114 4.11 -11.86 10.74
CA ASN A 114 5.50 -12.26 10.97
C ASN A 114 5.72 -13.04 12.28
N ALA A 115 5.06 -12.64 13.37
CA ALA A 115 5.21 -13.25 14.68
C ALA A 115 4.66 -14.68 14.75
N ASN A 116 3.69 -15.01 13.90
CA ASN A 116 3.00 -16.31 13.91
C ASN A 116 3.50 -17.27 12.82
N LEU A 117 4.47 -16.88 11.99
CA LEU A 117 5.05 -17.76 10.97
C LEU A 117 6.04 -18.74 11.63
N THR A 118 5.93 -20.00 11.26
CA THR A 118 7.02 -20.97 11.45
C THR A 118 8.24 -20.56 10.62
N GLU A 119 9.43 -21.08 10.95
CA GLU A 119 10.65 -20.77 10.20
C GLU A 119 10.53 -21.13 8.71
N ASP A 120 9.84 -22.23 8.38
CA ASP A 120 9.59 -22.62 6.99
C ASP A 120 8.69 -21.62 6.26
N GLU A 121 7.66 -21.09 6.94
CA GLU A 121 6.78 -20.09 6.35
C GLU A 121 7.46 -18.72 6.23
N LYS A 122 8.35 -18.35 7.18
CA LYS A 122 9.20 -17.16 7.05
C LYS A 122 10.10 -17.27 5.83
N LYS A 123 10.73 -18.43 5.63
CA LYS A 123 11.57 -18.70 4.46
C LYS A 123 10.79 -18.64 3.16
N ALA A 124 9.64 -19.31 3.08
CA ALA A 124 8.78 -19.28 1.90
C ALA A 124 8.28 -17.87 1.55
N ARG A 125 8.00 -17.05 2.58
CA ARG A 125 7.65 -15.63 2.38
C ARG A 125 8.83 -14.84 1.84
N ALA A 126 10.02 -14.98 2.42
CA ALA A 126 11.22 -14.31 1.93
C ALA A 126 11.50 -14.69 0.46
N GLU A 127 11.36 -15.96 0.11
CA GLU A 127 11.50 -16.46 -1.27
C GLU A 127 10.50 -15.83 -2.25
N ARG A 128 9.22 -15.73 -1.85
CA ARG A 128 8.21 -15.03 -2.65
C ARG A 128 8.52 -13.55 -2.79
N ALA A 129 8.93 -12.90 -1.71
CA ALA A 129 9.33 -11.49 -1.73
C ALA A 129 10.55 -11.25 -2.64
N MET A 130 11.51 -12.17 -2.70
CA MET A 130 12.65 -12.10 -3.62
C MET A 130 12.25 -12.22 -5.09
N SER A 131 11.04 -12.71 -5.40
CA SER A 131 10.47 -12.67 -6.75
C SER A 131 9.80 -11.34 -7.11
N ASP A 132 9.60 -10.43 -6.14
CA ASP A 132 9.02 -9.11 -6.40
C ASP A 132 10.04 -8.19 -7.11
N PRO A 133 9.70 -7.62 -8.28
CA PRO A 133 10.62 -6.75 -9.03
C PRO A 133 11.12 -5.53 -8.24
N GLN A 134 10.31 -4.98 -7.35
CA GLN A 134 10.74 -3.85 -6.49
C GLN A 134 11.77 -4.31 -5.47
N ILE A 135 11.59 -5.51 -4.89
CA ILE A 135 12.56 -6.08 -3.95
C ILE A 135 13.87 -6.38 -4.67
N GLN A 136 13.82 -6.98 -5.86
CA GLN A 136 15.01 -7.21 -6.68
C GLN A 136 15.73 -5.90 -7.03
N ALA A 137 14.99 -4.85 -7.38
CA ALA A 137 15.58 -3.54 -7.65
C ALA A 137 16.29 -2.95 -6.42
N ILE A 138 15.77 -3.18 -5.21
CA ILE A 138 16.41 -2.75 -3.96
C ILE A 138 17.67 -3.59 -3.70
N LEU A 139 17.61 -4.91 -3.86
CA LEU A 139 18.75 -5.81 -3.66
C LEU A 139 19.85 -5.63 -4.72
N ASN A 140 19.54 -5.05 -5.87
CA ASN A 140 20.53 -4.73 -6.90
C ASN A 140 21.13 -3.32 -6.74
N ASP A 141 20.65 -2.53 -5.77
CA ASP A 141 21.18 -1.21 -5.50
C ASP A 141 22.56 -1.32 -4.81
N PRO A 142 23.65 -0.78 -5.40
CA PRO A 142 24.99 -0.86 -4.82
C PRO A 142 25.09 -0.24 -3.42
N VAL A 143 24.35 0.84 -3.15
CA VAL A 143 24.35 1.50 -1.84
C VAL A 143 23.72 0.57 -0.82
N ILE A 144 22.57 -0.04 -1.15
CA ILE A 144 21.89 -0.96 -0.24
C ILE A 144 22.73 -2.21 0.00
N ASN A 145 23.33 -2.79 -1.04
CA ASN A 145 24.22 -3.93 -0.89
C ASN A 145 25.41 -3.64 0.01
N GLN A 146 25.99 -2.44 -0.09
CA GLN A 146 27.07 -2.05 0.82
C GLN A 146 26.56 -1.94 2.26
N VAL A 147 25.41 -1.29 2.48
CA VAL A 147 24.80 -1.16 3.81
C VAL A 147 24.48 -2.52 4.42
N LEU A 148 23.99 -3.48 3.63
CA LEU A 148 23.73 -4.85 4.06
C LEU A 148 25.02 -5.56 4.51
N LYS A 149 26.15 -5.35 3.82
CA LYS A 149 27.46 -5.87 4.25
C LYS A 149 27.96 -5.17 5.51
N ASP A 150 27.82 -3.85 5.57
CA ASP A 150 28.27 -3.04 6.69
C ASP A 150 27.56 -3.44 8.00
N PHE A 151 26.32 -3.94 7.96
CA PHE A 151 25.68 -4.46 9.18
C PHE A 151 26.46 -5.60 9.84
N ALA A 152 27.21 -6.39 9.07
CA ALA A 152 28.06 -7.46 9.58
C ALA A 152 29.51 -7.00 9.84
N GLU A 153 30.06 -6.16 8.95
CA GLU A 153 31.48 -5.80 8.94
C GLU A 153 31.79 -4.49 9.67
N ASN A 154 30.89 -3.52 9.63
CA ASN A 154 31.06 -2.19 10.23
C ASN A 154 29.72 -1.58 10.67
N PRO A 155 29.18 -1.99 11.83
CA PRO A 155 27.87 -1.57 12.29
C PRO A 155 27.70 -0.04 12.40
N ASN A 156 28.78 0.68 12.71
CA ASN A 156 28.77 2.14 12.76
C ASN A 156 28.53 2.77 11.38
N ALA A 157 29.17 2.24 10.33
CA ALA A 157 28.96 2.71 8.96
C ALA A 157 27.55 2.39 8.46
N ALA A 158 27.03 1.19 8.75
CA ALA A 158 25.64 0.84 8.46
C ALA A 158 24.66 1.80 9.13
N GLN A 159 24.88 2.10 10.42
CA GLN A 159 24.03 2.99 11.18
C GLN A 159 24.11 4.45 10.69
N GLN A 160 25.29 4.89 10.24
CA GLN A 160 25.46 6.18 9.58
C GLN A 160 24.69 6.25 8.26
N ALA A 161 24.76 5.21 7.43
CA ALA A 161 24.03 5.14 6.16
C ALA A 161 22.51 5.12 6.36
N MET A 162 22.03 4.53 7.47
CA MET A 162 20.61 4.58 7.88
C MET A 162 20.13 5.99 8.26
N GLY A 163 21.03 6.97 8.35
CA GLY A 163 20.69 8.38 8.45
C GLY A 163 20.08 8.95 7.17
N ASP A 164 20.37 8.35 6.00
CA ASP A 164 19.72 8.71 4.74
C ASP A 164 18.28 8.15 4.71
N PRO A 165 17.25 9.01 4.57
CA PRO A 165 15.86 8.57 4.53
C PRO A 165 15.54 7.57 3.41
N PHE A 166 16.24 7.66 2.27
CA PHE A 166 16.04 6.78 1.12
C PHE A 166 16.63 5.39 1.38
N VAL A 167 17.84 5.33 1.95
CA VAL A 167 18.46 4.07 2.39
C VAL A 167 17.59 3.40 3.43
N ARG A 168 17.18 4.16 4.46
CA ARG A 168 16.32 3.65 5.53
C ARG A 168 15.00 3.10 4.99
N ALA A 169 14.33 3.82 4.09
CA ALA A 169 13.07 3.38 3.51
C ALA A 169 13.21 2.06 2.73
N LYS A 170 14.33 1.86 2.02
CA LYS A 170 14.62 0.62 1.30
C LYS A 170 14.89 -0.55 2.25
N ILE A 171 15.68 -0.32 3.30
CA ILE A 171 15.93 -1.33 4.35
C ILE A 171 14.64 -1.71 5.08
N GLU A 172 13.82 -0.73 5.48
CA GLU A 172 12.49 -0.97 6.06
C GLU A 172 11.61 -1.83 5.15
N LYS A 173 11.66 -1.60 3.83
CA LYS A 173 10.90 -2.40 2.85
C LYS A 173 11.41 -3.83 2.79
N LEU A 174 12.72 -4.08 2.83
CA LEU A 174 13.28 -5.44 2.90
C LEU A 174 12.86 -6.18 4.18
N VAL A 175 12.84 -5.48 5.32
CA VAL A 175 12.39 -6.04 6.61
C VAL A 175 10.88 -6.35 6.57
N ALA A 176 10.07 -5.41 6.08
CA ALA A 176 8.62 -5.61 5.95
C ALA A 176 8.27 -6.76 4.98
N ALA A 177 9.09 -6.96 3.95
CA ALA A 177 8.96 -8.06 3.01
C ALA A 177 9.38 -9.42 3.63
N GLY A 178 10.14 -9.40 4.74
CA GLY A 178 10.69 -10.59 5.40
C GLY A 178 12.00 -11.09 4.77
N VAL A 179 12.61 -10.29 3.88
CA VAL A 179 13.89 -10.61 3.22
C VAL A 179 15.07 -10.34 4.14
N LEU A 180 14.98 -9.30 4.96
CA LEU A 180 15.97 -8.96 5.97
C LEU A 180 15.39 -9.20 7.37
N GLN A 181 16.07 -10.01 8.17
CA GLN A 181 15.74 -10.17 9.58
C GLN A 181 16.51 -9.13 10.41
N THR A 182 15.81 -8.40 11.27
CA THR A 182 16.44 -7.61 12.33
C THR A 182 16.51 -8.48 13.57
N GLY A 183 17.73 -8.75 14.06
CA GLY A 183 17.95 -9.48 15.31
C GLY A 183 17.49 -8.74 16.55
#